data_AF-A0A329X9K5-F1
#
_entry.id   AF-A0A329X9K5-F1
#
_cell.length_a   1.000
_cell.length_b   1.000
_cell.length_c   1.000
_cell.angle_alpha   90.00
_cell.angle_beta   90.00
_cell.angle_gamma   90.00
#
_symmetry.space_group_name_H-M   'P 1'
#
loop_
_entity.id
_entity.type
_entity.pdbx_description
1 polymer ?
#
loop_
_entity_poly.entity_id
_entity_poly.type
_entity_poly.pdbx_seq_one_letter_code
_entity_poly.pdbx_strand_id
1 'polypeptide(L)'
;MNSCTLGLGLDLQLQKKLRTGNERNIKGAQPFMPSPSKQKQYSASSIAISDILSESALTSQPIITDLINPQKIEMSEGVKNILNNKEGGGDLVFKALQIKPSDETLPFNALKIIDTYQEEMPDKDMSISAYWAPQGGYVDIPVQPNLSRHPQYVFTPGFSGCSFVVDKMNKDTLRVRHVQGGQEDVEYNNQNIDHGMGMITAMEFRDYGYHEADGKVMENTYGFAFLKFNPEKKQWQLHYQKIAAAPNIINIKTKSSWLPFNKPSIEADTFTSKDMKVSGYNRKDVNDNHSIPVIFQVASLLAALTHPGHIVIYTPGDSLPCRRDAS
;
A
#
# COMPACT_ATOMS: atom_id res chain seq x y z
N MET A 1 22.69 6.45 55.74
CA MET A 1 23.02 6.77 54.34
C MET A 1 22.63 5.56 53.49
N ASN A 2 21.49 5.62 52.82
CA ASN A 2 21.14 4.73 51.72
C ASN A 2 20.19 5.52 50.83
N SER A 3 20.75 6.12 49.79
CA SER A 3 20.03 6.83 48.74
C SER A 3 19.40 5.80 47.81
N CYS A 4 18.10 5.55 47.96
CA CYS A 4 17.31 4.95 46.89
C CYS A 4 17.08 6.02 45.83
N THR A 5 17.94 6.04 44.83
CA THR A 5 17.75 6.84 43.62
C THR A 5 16.62 6.20 42.82
N LEU A 6 15.44 6.82 42.83
CA LEU A 6 14.36 6.56 41.89
C LEU A 6 14.88 6.83 40.48
N GLY A 7 15.26 5.77 39.77
CA GLY A 7 15.52 5.83 38.35
C GLY A 7 14.24 6.21 37.64
N LEU A 8 14.17 7.46 37.17
CA LEU A 8 13.25 7.89 36.13
C LEU A 8 13.47 6.98 34.92
N GLY A 9 12.64 5.94 34.81
CA GLY A 9 12.50 5.15 33.60
C GLY A 9 11.97 6.07 32.51
N LEU A 10 12.89 6.72 31.80
CA LEU A 10 12.64 7.19 30.45
C LEU A 10 12.19 5.96 29.66
N ASP A 11 10.89 5.87 29.40
CA ASP A 11 10.33 4.94 28.42
C ASP A 11 11.03 5.23 27.09
N LEU A 12 12.08 4.44 26.82
CA LEU A 12 12.56 4.22 25.47
C LEU A 12 11.37 3.59 24.74
N GLN A 13 10.59 4.42 24.03
CA GLN A 13 9.67 3.91 23.03
C GLN A 13 10.51 3.10 22.06
N LEU A 14 10.43 1.77 22.18
CA LEU A 14 11.07 0.85 21.26
C LEU A 14 10.46 1.13 19.89
N GLN A 15 11.16 1.90 19.05
CA GLN A 15 10.70 2.21 17.70
C GLN A 15 10.44 0.89 16.97
N LYS A 16 9.23 0.74 16.43
CA LYS A 16 8.88 -0.43 15.65
C LYS A 16 9.81 -0.51 14.44
N LYS A 17 10.41 -1.68 14.24
CA LYS A 17 11.25 -1.99 13.09
C LYS A 17 10.51 -2.92 12.14
N LEU A 18 10.84 -2.82 10.86
CA LEU A 18 10.47 -3.81 9.86
C LEU A 18 11.28 -5.09 10.08
N ARG A 19 10.65 -6.23 9.81
CA ARG A 19 11.34 -7.53 9.89
C ARG A 19 12.43 -7.63 8.84
N THR A 20 13.56 -8.22 9.20
CA THR A 20 14.70 -8.39 8.29
C THR A 20 15.16 -9.84 8.25
N GLY A 21 15.95 -10.18 7.21
CA GLY A 21 16.48 -11.53 7.04
C GLY A 21 15.42 -12.63 7.16
N ASN A 22 15.65 -13.60 8.05
CA ASN A 22 14.76 -14.73 8.26
C ASN A 22 13.42 -14.36 8.94
N GLU A 23 13.33 -13.21 9.61
CA GLU A 23 12.09 -12.77 10.27
C GLU A 23 10.99 -12.43 9.25
N ARG A 24 11.38 -12.11 8.01
CA ARG A 24 10.47 -11.85 6.89
C ARG A 24 9.63 -13.08 6.52
N ASN A 25 10.12 -14.27 6.86
CA ASN A 25 9.55 -15.53 6.40
C ASN A 25 8.64 -16.19 7.43
N ILE A 26 7.65 -16.96 6.96
CA ILE A 26 6.84 -17.83 7.83
C ILE A 26 7.48 -19.22 7.89
N LYS A 27 7.89 -19.64 9.10
CA LYS A 27 8.48 -20.97 9.30
C LYS A 27 7.50 -22.07 8.86
N GLY A 28 7.95 -22.96 7.98
CA GLY A 28 7.15 -24.08 7.47
C GLY A 28 6.30 -23.75 6.24
N ALA A 29 6.36 -22.52 5.73
CA ALA A 29 5.73 -22.18 4.46
C ALA A 29 6.35 -22.98 3.30
N GLN A 30 5.52 -23.40 2.35
CA GLN A 30 5.95 -24.10 1.15
C GLN A 30 5.92 -23.15 -0.04
N PRO A 31 6.88 -23.23 -0.99
CA PRO A 31 6.79 -22.46 -2.22
C PRO A 31 5.56 -22.92 -3.01
N PHE A 32 4.74 -21.98 -3.47
CA PHE A 32 3.67 -22.31 -4.40
C PHE A 32 4.20 -22.32 -5.81
N MET A 33 4.02 -23.47 -6.47
CA MET A 33 4.46 -23.70 -7.83
C MET A 33 3.26 -23.57 -8.76
N PRO A 34 3.04 -22.41 -9.39
CA PRO A 34 1.96 -22.28 -10.36
C PRO A 34 2.22 -23.15 -11.59
N SER A 35 1.14 -23.49 -12.27
CA SER A 35 1.19 -24.00 -13.63
C SER A 35 1.98 -23.03 -14.52
N PRO A 36 2.75 -23.54 -15.50
CA PRO A 36 3.60 -22.69 -16.33
C PRO A 36 2.81 -21.54 -16.98
N SER A 37 3.34 -20.32 -16.83
CA SER A 37 2.78 -19.15 -17.49
C SER A 37 2.93 -19.28 -19.00
N LYS A 38 1.89 -18.93 -19.74
CA LYS A 38 1.90 -18.92 -21.21
C LYS A 38 1.91 -17.49 -21.71
N GLN A 39 2.73 -17.24 -22.74
CA GLN A 39 2.66 -15.99 -23.47
C GLN A 39 1.42 -15.97 -24.33
N LYS A 40 0.57 -14.97 -24.16
CA LYS A 40 -0.66 -14.78 -24.93
C LYS A 40 -0.93 -13.31 -25.16
N GLN A 41 -1.55 -13.02 -26.30
CA GLN A 41 -2.02 -11.68 -26.63
C GLN A 41 -3.50 -11.58 -26.31
N TYR A 42 -3.87 -10.55 -25.53
CA TYR A 42 -5.25 -10.30 -25.14
C TYR A 42 -5.69 -8.89 -25.51
N SER A 43 -7.00 -8.71 -25.63
CA SER A 43 -7.59 -7.38 -25.75
C SER A 43 -7.54 -6.64 -24.41
N ALA A 44 -7.28 -5.35 -24.46
CA ALA A 44 -7.36 -4.45 -23.32
C ALA A 44 -8.28 -3.27 -23.64
N SER A 45 -8.97 -2.78 -22.61
CA SER A 45 -9.84 -1.61 -22.72
C SER A 45 -9.66 -0.70 -21.51
N SER A 46 -9.73 0.61 -21.72
CA SER A 46 -9.79 1.57 -20.61
C SER A 46 -10.99 1.26 -19.71
N ILE A 47 -10.78 1.38 -18.40
CA ILE A 47 -11.80 1.23 -17.37
C ILE A 47 -11.64 2.36 -16.34
N ALA A 48 -12.73 2.81 -15.72
CA ALA A 48 -12.65 3.82 -14.69
C ALA A 48 -11.83 3.28 -13.51
N ILE A 49 -10.90 4.09 -13.01
CA ILE A 49 -10.02 3.66 -11.94
C ILE A 49 -10.78 3.40 -10.64
N SER A 50 -11.90 4.09 -10.40
CA SER A 50 -12.81 3.84 -9.29
C SER A 50 -13.35 2.42 -9.28
N ASP A 51 -13.59 1.83 -10.45
CA ASP A 51 -14.20 0.50 -10.58
C ASP A 51 -13.22 -0.58 -10.17
N ILE A 52 -11.95 -0.45 -10.58
CA ILE A 52 -10.90 -1.41 -10.22
C ILE A 52 -10.47 -1.28 -8.76
N LEU A 53 -10.63 -0.10 -8.15
CA LEU A 53 -10.30 0.16 -6.74
C LEU A 53 -11.49 -0.06 -5.80
N SER A 54 -12.62 -0.56 -6.31
CA SER A 54 -13.75 -0.98 -5.47
C SER A 54 -13.38 -2.22 -4.65
N GLU A 55 -13.97 -2.39 -3.47
CA GLU A 55 -13.72 -3.57 -2.61
C GLU A 55 -14.07 -4.89 -3.32
N SER A 56 -15.11 -4.89 -4.15
CA SER A 56 -15.48 -6.04 -4.97
C SER A 56 -14.44 -6.37 -6.05
N ALA A 57 -13.85 -5.37 -6.70
CA ALA A 57 -12.80 -5.62 -7.70
C ALA A 57 -11.50 -6.04 -7.02
N LEU A 58 -11.14 -5.38 -5.89
CA LEU A 58 -9.93 -5.68 -5.13
C LEU A 58 -9.93 -7.10 -4.54
N THR A 59 -11.08 -7.73 -4.35
CA THR A 59 -11.20 -9.11 -3.87
C THR A 59 -11.19 -10.15 -5.00
N SER A 60 -11.37 -9.76 -6.26
CA SER A 60 -11.65 -10.69 -7.36
C SER A 60 -10.71 -10.58 -8.56
N GLN A 61 -10.19 -9.38 -8.87
CA GLN A 61 -9.37 -9.12 -10.05
C GLN A 61 -7.99 -8.60 -9.65
N PRO A 62 -6.89 -9.27 -10.05
CA PRO A 62 -5.55 -8.77 -9.80
C PRO A 62 -5.34 -7.39 -10.41
N ILE A 63 -4.66 -6.51 -9.68
CA ILE A 63 -4.18 -5.23 -10.18
C ILE A 63 -2.65 -5.29 -10.24
N ILE A 64 -2.07 -4.95 -11.39
CA ILE A 64 -0.62 -4.89 -11.57
C ILE A 64 -0.18 -3.48 -11.96
N THR A 65 1.10 -3.19 -11.77
CA THR A 65 1.71 -1.87 -12.04
C THR A 65 2.71 -1.92 -13.18
N ASP A 66 2.64 -2.94 -14.04
CA ASP A 66 3.61 -3.15 -15.11
C ASP A 66 3.68 -1.97 -16.10
N LEU A 67 2.56 -1.28 -16.31
CA LEU A 67 2.48 -0.12 -17.21
C LEU A 67 2.92 1.20 -16.57
N ILE A 68 3.46 1.12 -15.35
CA ILE A 68 4.16 2.22 -14.66
C ILE A 68 5.69 2.07 -14.85
N ASN A 69 6.17 0.91 -15.32
CA ASN A 69 7.60 0.67 -15.49
C ASN A 69 8.14 1.32 -16.80
N PRO A 70 9.10 2.26 -16.71
CA PRO A 70 9.68 2.93 -17.89
C PRO A 70 10.52 1.99 -18.79
N GLN A 71 10.85 0.78 -18.32
CA GLN A 71 11.47 -0.24 -19.17
C GLN A 71 10.46 -0.98 -20.06
N LYS A 72 9.16 -0.89 -19.75
CA LYS A 72 8.08 -1.57 -20.49
C LYS A 72 7.26 -0.61 -21.34
N ILE A 73 7.13 0.63 -20.89
CA ILE A 73 6.32 1.67 -21.53
C ILE A 73 7.18 2.90 -21.72
N GLU A 74 7.16 3.46 -22.93
CA GLU A 74 7.82 4.72 -23.21
C GLU A 74 7.19 5.86 -22.39
N MET A 75 8.04 6.69 -21.80
CA MET A 75 7.65 7.81 -20.94
C MET A 75 8.62 8.98 -21.17
N SER A 76 8.12 10.19 -20.97
CA SER A 76 8.91 11.41 -20.94
C SER A 76 9.92 11.41 -19.79
N GLU A 77 10.97 12.22 -19.94
CA GLU A 77 11.91 12.47 -18.86
C GLU A 77 11.24 13.10 -17.63
N GLY A 78 10.19 13.91 -17.83
CA GLY A 78 9.41 14.50 -16.74
C GLY A 78 8.80 13.42 -15.84
N VAL A 79 8.13 12.42 -16.43
CA VAL A 79 7.58 11.28 -15.68
C VAL A 79 8.69 10.45 -15.04
N LYS A 80 9.76 10.14 -15.77
CA LYS A 80 10.89 9.36 -15.22
C LYS A 80 11.55 10.05 -14.03
N ASN A 81 11.68 11.37 -14.05
CA ASN A 81 12.23 12.14 -12.94
C ASN A 81 11.37 11.99 -11.67
N ILE A 82 10.04 12.07 -11.81
CA ILE A 82 9.12 11.85 -10.68
C ILE A 82 9.19 10.40 -10.19
N LEU A 83 9.20 9.43 -11.11
CA LEU A 83 9.29 8.00 -10.78
C LEU A 83 10.54 7.65 -9.96
N ASN A 84 11.65 8.37 -10.21
CA ASN A 84 12.94 8.15 -9.57
C ASN A 84 13.25 9.12 -8.42
N ASN A 85 12.36 10.07 -8.10
CA ASN A 85 12.60 11.07 -7.06
C ASN A 85 12.47 10.47 -5.64
N LYS A 86 13.49 9.77 -5.18
CA LYS A 86 13.48 9.03 -3.89
C LYS A 86 13.24 9.91 -2.66
N GLU A 87 13.48 11.22 -2.75
CA GLU A 87 13.33 12.18 -1.66
C GLU A 87 12.13 13.10 -1.90
N GLY A 88 10.92 12.57 -1.71
CA GLY A 88 9.67 13.32 -1.78
C GLY A 88 8.74 12.93 -2.93
N GLY A 89 9.17 12.04 -3.84
CA GLY A 89 8.29 11.49 -4.88
C GLY A 89 7.71 12.58 -5.78
N GLY A 90 6.40 12.56 -5.98
CA GLY A 90 5.67 13.63 -6.66
C GLY A 90 4.23 13.27 -6.96
N ASP A 91 3.57 14.07 -7.79
CA ASP A 91 2.19 13.86 -8.20
C ASP A 91 2.15 13.35 -9.63
N LEU A 92 1.35 12.30 -9.88
CA LEU A 92 1.13 11.73 -11.19
C LEU A 92 -0.36 11.51 -11.43
N VAL A 93 -0.73 11.42 -12.71
CA VAL A 93 -2.11 11.09 -13.11
C VAL A 93 -2.14 9.66 -13.62
N PHE A 94 -3.11 8.89 -13.14
CA PHE A 94 -3.23 7.46 -13.42
C PHE A 94 -4.56 7.15 -14.09
N LYS A 95 -4.54 6.19 -15.00
CA LYS A 95 -5.71 5.49 -15.53
C LYS A 95 -5.53 3.99 -15.37
N ALA A 96 -6.61 3.26 -15.64
CA ALA A 96 -6.62 1.81 -15.60
C ALA A 96 -6.94 1.21 -16.98
N LEU A 97 -6.27 0.09 -17.28
CA LEU A 97 -6.64 -0.81 -18.37
C LEU A 97 -7.13 -2.13 -17.77
N GLN A 98 -8.26 -2.63 -18.26
CA GLN A 98 -8.71 -4.00 -17.98
C GLN A 98 -8.28 -4.89 -19.15
N ILE A 99 -7.56 -5.95 -18.84
CA ILE A 99 -7.18 -7.00 -19.77
C ILE A 99 -8.29 -8.05 -19.73
N LYS A 100 -8.85 -8.35 -20.90
CA LYS A 100 -9.96 -9.30 -21.07
C LYS A 100 -9.48 -10.48 -21.92
N PRO A 101 -9.02 -11.56 -21.28
CA PRO A 101 -8.74 -12.80 -21.97
C PRO A 101 -9.97 -13.32 -22.70
N SER A 102 -9.78 -13.91 -23.88
CA SER A 102 -10.82 -14.57 -24.66
C SER A 102 -10.94 -16.07 -24.35
N ASP A 103 -10.22 -16.55 -23.32
CA ASP A 103 -10.17 -17.94 -22.88
C ASP A 103 -10.51 -18.06 -21.39
N GLU A 104 -10.22 -19.20 -20.78
CA GLU A 104 -10.53 -19.48 -19.36
C GLU A 104 -9.70 -18.66 -18.35
N THR A 105 -8.72 -17.88 -18.82
CA THR A 105 -7.92 -17.00 -17.95
C THR A 105 -8.78 -15.89 -17.37
N LEU A 106 -8.66 -15.64 -16.07
CA LEU A 106 -9.41 -14.57 -15.41
C LEU A 106 -9.01 -13.18 -15.94
N PRO A 107 -9.93 -12.22 -15.99
CA PRO A 107 -9.59 -10.83 -16.28
C PRO A 107 -8.72 -10.24 -15.15
N PHE A 108 -7.86 -9.30 -15.52
CA PHE A 108 -7.02 -8.56 -14.57
C PHE A 108 -6.84 -7.12 -15.03
N ASN A 109 -6.39 -6.25 -14.13
CA ASN A 109 -6.29 -4.81 -14.36
C ASN A 109 -4.84 -4.35 -14.25
N ALA A 110 -4.51 -3.26 -14.94
CA ALA A 110 -3.21 -2.62 -14.86
C ALA A 110 -3.35 -1.11 -14.68
N LEU A 111 -2.59 -0.55 -13.74
CA LEU A 111 -2.41 0.89 -13.64
C LEU A 111 -1.42 1.37 -14.70
N LYS A 112 -1.77 2.47 -15.38
CA LYS A 112 -0.90 3.17 -16.34
C LYS A 112 -0.83 4.65 -15.97
N ILE A 113 0.35 5.24 -16.08
CA ILE A 113 0.53 6.69 -16.00
C ILE A 113 -0.03 7.35 -17.27
N ILE A 114 -0.69 8.49 -17.10
CA ILE A 114 -0.98 9.44 -18.17
C ILE A 114 0.19 10.41 -18.26
N ASP A 115 0.91 10.40 -19.39
CA ASP A 115 2.08 11.25 -19.56
C ASP A 115 1.69 12.64 -20.04
N THR A 116 1.40 13.53 -19.08
CA THR A 116 1.00 14.91 -19.37
C THR A 116 2.12 15.76 -19.97
N TYR A 117 3.39 15.35 -19.86
CA TYR A 117 4.52 16.03 -20.50
C TYR A 117 4.61 15.72 -22.00
N GLN A 118 4.01 14.62 -22.44
CA GLN A 118 3.79 14.31 -23.85
C GLN A 118 2.39 14.74 -24.33
N GLU A 119 1.75 15.67 -23.62
CA GLU A 119 0.42 16.18 -23.94
C GLU A 119 -0.69 15.11 -23.94
N GLU A 120 -0.48 13.96 -23.27
CA GLU A 120 -1.55 12.97 -23.07
C GLU A 120 -2.63 13.58 -22.16
N MET A 121 -3.82 13.79 -22.71
CA MET A 121 -4.91 14.43 -21.97
C MET A 121 -5.61 13.45 -21.02
N PRO A 122 -5.72 13.79 -19.72
CA PRO A 122 -6.47 12.98 -18.77
C PRO A 122 -7.98 13.11 -19.00
N ASP A 123 -8.64 11.97 -19.01
CA ASP A 123 -10.11 11.88 -19.00
C ASP A 123 -10.60 11.96 -17.55
N LYS A 124 -11.46 12.95 -17.26
CA LYS A 124 -11.90 13.27 -15.90
C LYS A 124 -12.68 12.14 -15.22
N ASP A 125 -13.36 11.30 -15.99
CA ASP A 125 -14.18 10.21 -15.44
C ASP A 125 -13.39 8.90 -15.33
N MET A 126 -12.22 8.84 -15.98
CA MET A 126 -11.42 7.61 -16.10
C MET A 126 -10.07 7.68 -15.37
N SER A 127 -9.65 8.88 -14.95
CA SER A 127 -8.34 9.12 -14.38
C SER A 127 -8.40 9.80 -13.02
N ILE A 128 -7.36 9.59 -12.21
CA ILE A 128 -7.19 10.26 -10.93
C ILE A 128 -5.77 10.78 -10.78
N SER A 129 -5.62 11.91 -10.09
CA SER A 129 -4.34 12.34 -9.56
C SER A 129 -4.04 11.60 -8.25
N ALA A 130 -2.80 11.16 -8.09
CA ALA A 130 -2.31 10.48 -6.90
C ALA A 130 -0.87 10.91 -6.59
N TYR A 131 -0.53 10.91 -5.31
CA TYR A 131 0.86 10.97 -4.87
C TYR A 131 1.59 9.69 -5.30
N TRP A 132 2.89 9.80 -5.56
CA TRP A 132 3.75 8.70 -5.94
C TRP A 132 4.83 8.46 -4.88
N ALA A 133 4.83 7.26 -4.29
CA ALA A 133 5.90 6.79 -3.43
C ALA A 133 6.87 5.92 -4.26
N PRO A 134 8.07 6.41 -4.60
CA PRO A 134 9.03 5.68 -5.43
C PRO A 134 9.68 4.54 -4.65
N GLN A 135 10.10 3.50 -5.38
CA GLN A 135 10.83 2.37 -4.79
C GLN A 135 12.16 2.82 -4.17
N GLY A 136 12.38 2.43 -2.90
CA GLY A 136 13.55 2.83 -2.12
C GLY A 136 13.54 4.30 -1.71
N GLY A 137 12.37 4.94 -1.71
CA GLY A 137 12.19 6.35 -1.36
C GLY A 137 10.86 6.60 -0.67
N TYR A 138 10.46 7.87 -0.63
CA TYR A 138 9.26 8.31 0.08
C TYR A 138 8.55 9.48 -0.59
N VAL A 139 7.29 9.70 -0.18
CA VAL A 139 6.52 10.91 -0.42
C VAL A 139 5.87 11.38 0.87
N ASP A 140 5.86 12.69 1.08
CA ASP A 140 5.18 13.30 2.22
C ASP A 140 3.77 13.74 1.79
N ILE A 141 2.77 13.33 2.57
CA ILE A 141 1.36 13.61 2.32
C ILE A 141 0.73 14.27 3.56
N PRO A 142 -0.31 15.08 3.39
CA PRO A 142 -1.02 15.66 4.53
C PRO A 142 -1.79 14.59 5.30
N VAL A 143 -1.79 14.68 6.64
CA VAL A 143 -2.67 13.88 7.50
C VAL A 143 -4.15 14.15 7.15
N GLN A 144 -4.47 15.40 6.80
CA GLN A 144 -5.79 15.86 6.37
C GLN A 144 -5.69 16.60 5.02
N PRO A 145 -5.84 15.91 3.87
CA PRO A 145 -5.79 16.55 2.56
C PRO A 145 -6.95 17.53 2.35
N ASN A 146 -6.66 18.66 1.70
CA ASN A 146 -7.69 19.54 1.14
C ASN A 146 -8.22 18.90 -0.14
N LEU A 147 -9.46 18.45 -0.14
CA LEU A 147 -10.06 17.68 -1.24
C LEU A 147 -10.10 18.41 -2.58
N SER A 148 -9.98 19.75 -2.59
CA SER A 148 -9.95 20.55 -3.82
C SER A 148 -8.55 20.78 -4.37
N ARG A 149 -7.50 20.43 -3.61
CA ARG A 149 -6.09 20.75 -3.97
C ARG A 149 -5.17 19.55 -3.91
N HIS A 150 -5.45 18.59 -3.05
CA HIS A 150 -4.57 17.48 -2.76
C HIS A 150 -5.13 16.17 -3.32
N PRO A 151 -4.28 15.31 -3.90
CA PRO A 151 -4.65 13.94 -4.22
C PRO A 151 -5.21 13.19 -3.00
N GLN A 152 -6.11 12.24 -3.26
CA GLN A 152 -6.72 11.38 -2.23
C GLN A 152 -6.16 9.95 -2.27
N TYR A 153 -5.14 9.71 -3.10
CA TYR A 153 -4.55 8.40 -3.33
C TYR A 153 -3.03 8.50 -3.28
N VAL A 154 -2.40 7.43 -2.82
CA VAL A 154 -0.94 7.24 -2.94
C VAL A 154 -0.70 5.91 -3.65
N PHE A 155 -0.05 5.97 -4.80
CA PHE A 155 0.41 4.78 -5.53
C PHE A 155 1.92 4.61 -5.42
N THR A 156 2.35 3.40 -5.72
CA THR A 156 3.73 2.96 -5.64
C THR A 156 3.91 1.73 -6.55
N PRO A 157 5.14 1.29 -6.88
CA PRO A 157 5.32 0.07 -7.65
C PRO A 157 4.73 -1.16 -6.96
N GLY A 158 4.47 -2.20 -7.74
CA GLY A 158 4.05 -3.50 -7.24
C GLY A 158 5.08 -4.11 -6.27
N PHE A 159 4.60 -5.00 -5.42
CA PHE A 159 5.36 -5.54 -4.30
C PHE A 159 5.85 -6.95 -4.61
N SER A 160 7.15 -7.17 -4.51
CA SER A 160 7.78 -8.49 -4.63
C SER A 160 8.91 -8.59 -3.59
N GLY A 161 8.54 -8.79 -2.33
CA GLY A 161 9.46 -8.73 -1.19
C GLY A 161 9.53 -7.36 -0.50
N CYS A 162 8.99 -6.31 -1.10
CA CYS A 162 9.01 -4.96 -0.53
C CYS A 162 8.03 -4.78 0.65
N SER A 163 8.14 -3.65 1.35
CA SER A 163 7.22 -3.19 2.40
C SER A 163 6.66 -1.81 2.10
N PHE A 164 5.37 -1.59 2.38
CA PHE A 164 4.69 -0.29 2.31
C PHE A 164 4.60 0.25 3.72
N VAL A 165 5.23 1.39 4.02
CA VAL A 165 5.32 1.91 5.39
C VAL A 165 4.78 3.33 5.47
N VAL A 166 4.09 3.63 6.56
CA VAL A 166 3.60 4.97 6.84
C VAL A 166 4.10 5.41 8.20
N ASP A 167 4.92 6.44 8.20
CA ASP A 167 5.38 7.15 9.38
C ASP A 167 4.50 8.38 9.61
N LYS A 168 4.23 8.68 10.89
CA LYS A 168 3.71 10.00 11.25
C LYS A 168 4.89 10.91 11.50
N MET A 169 5.16 11.85 10.59
CA MET A 169 6.31 12.74 10.76
C MET A 169 6.04 13.80 11.82
N ASN A 170 4.84 14.37 11.79
CA ASN A 170 4.36 15.35 12.76
C ASN A 170 2.81 15.35 12.75
N LYS A 171 2.19 16.36 13.36
CA LYS A 171 0.72 16.46 13.46
C LYS A 171 0.01 16.63 12.10
N ASP A 172 0.70 17.14 11.08
CA ASP A 172 0.13 17.53 9.79
C ASP A 172 0.66 16.68 8.62
N THR A 173 1.77 15.96 8.80
CA THR A 173 2.46 15.22 7.74
C THR A 173 2.59 13.73 8.05
N LEU A 174 2.19 12.90 7.09
CA LEU A 174 2.56 11.49 7.00
C LEU A 174 3.65 11.32 5.95
N ARG A 175 4.58 10.40 6.19
CA ARG A 175 5.58 9.98 5.20
C ARG A 175 5.31 8.56 4.78
N VAL A 176 5.12 8.37 3.49
CA VAL A 176 4.83 7.08 2.88
C VAL A 176 6.06 6.56 2.16
N ARG A 177 6.50 5.35 2.50
CA ARG A 177 7.72 4.74 1.98
C ARG A 177 7.42 3.44 1.26
N HIS A 178 8.14 3.20 0.16
CA HIS A 178 8.26 1.89 -0.47
C HIS A 178 9.65 1.34 -0.18
N VAL A 179 9.75 0.47 0.82
CA VAL A 179 11.02 -0.10 1.27
C VAL A 179 11.31 -1.38 0.48
N GLN A 180 12.48 -1.44 -0.14
CA GLN A 180 12.90 -2.57 -0.96
C GLN A 180 13.15 -3.81 -0.09
N GLY A 181 12.74 -4.97 -0.61
CA GLY A 181 12.95 -6.24 0.08
C GLY A 181 14.45 -6.53 0.27
N GLY A 182 14.84 -6.82 1.51
CA GLY A 182 16.24 -7.04 1.87
C GLY A 182 17.06 -5.76 2.10
N GLN A 183 16.44 -4.58 1.95
CA GLN A 183 17.06 -3.28 2.24
C GLN A 183 16.42 -2.60 3.45
N GLU A 184 15.64 -3.33 4.26
CA GLU A 184 14.89 -2.76 5.37
C GLU A 184 15.81 -2.03 6.37
N ASP A 185 17.00 -2.56 6.66
CA ASP A 185 17.96 -1.91 7.56
C ASP A 185 18.63 -0.67 6.96
N VAL A 186 18.72 -0.58 5.64
CA VAL A 186 19.35 0.56 4.95
C VAL A 186 18.34 1.68 4.68
N GLU A 187 17.12 1.30 4.32
CA GLU A 187 16.08 2.22 3.86
C GLU A 187 15.04 2.56 4.93
N TYR A 188 15.03 1.84 6.06
CA TYR A 188 14.07 2.11 7.15
C TYR A 188 14.64 1.93 8.57
N ASN A 189 15.12 0.75 8.99
CA ASN A 189 15.43 0.50 10.40
C ASN A 189 16.70 1.19 10.93
N ASN A 190 17.46 1.86 10.07
CA ASN A 190 18.65 2.60 10.46
C ASN A 190 18.29 3.74 11.40
N GLN A 191 19.02 3.89 12.51
CA GLN A 191 18.81 4.98 13.48
C GLN A 191 19.03 6.39 12.88
N ASN A 192 19.75 6.50 11.77
CA ASN A 192 19.98 7.76 11.07
C ASN A 192 18.79 8.19 10.20
N ILE A 193 17.77 7.34 10.04
CA ILE A 193 16.57 7.68 9.27
C ILE A 193 15.59 8.41 10.19
N ASP A 194 15.14 9.57 9.74
CA ASP A 194 14.09 10.32 10.42
C ASP A 194 12.73 9.63 10.24
N HIS A 195 12.17 9.20 11.36
CA HIS A 195 10.83 8.62 11.46
C HIS A 195 9.81 9.59 12.07
N GLY A 196 10.21 10.81 12.45
CA GLY A 196 9.38 11.75 13.19
C GLY A 196 8.78 11.14 14.45
N MET A 197 7.45 11.06 14.52
CA MET A 197 6.70 10.43 15.62
C MET A 197 6.63 8.89 15.52
N GLY A 198 7.15 8.30 14.44
CA GLY A 198 7.30 6.85 14.28
C GLY A 198 6.30 6.18 13.35
N MET A 199 6.49 4.88 13.16
CA MET A 199 5.65 4.02 12.33
C MET A 199 4.23 3.92 12.89
N ILE A 200 3.23 4.27 12.08
CA ILE A 200 1.81 4.13 12.46
C ILE A 200 1.13 2.95 11.75
N THR A 201 1.58 2.57 10.55
CA THR A 201 1.14 1.35 9.88
C THR A 201 2.17 0.85 8.88
N ALA A 202 2.10 -0.45 8.57
CA ALA A 202 2.87 -1.06 7.50
C ALA A 202 2.12 -2.25 6.88
N MET A 203 2.44 -2.52 5.62
CA MET A 203 2.27 -3.81 4.98
C MET A 203 3.66 -4.35 4.66
N GLU A 204 4.06 -5.43 5.31
CA GLU A 204 5.36 -6.09 5.08
C GLU A 204 5.22 -7.28 4.12
N PHE A 205 6.34 -7.81 3.61
CA PHE A 205 6.34 -9.03 2.80
C PHE A 205 5.52 -10.15 3.42
N ARG A 206 5.64 -10.36 4.74
CA ARG A 206 4.89 -11.40 5.46
C ARG A 206 3.37 -11.21 5.40
N ASP A 207 2.88 -10.00 5.22
CA ASP A 207 1.45 -9.70 5.18
C ASP A 207 0.80 -10.13 3.87
N TYR A 208 1.48 -9.95 2.73
CA TYR A 208 0.93 -10.29 1.41
C TYR A 208 1.59 -11.51 0.76
N GLY A 209 2.87 -11.75 1.06
CA GLY A 209 3.77 -12.78 0.53
C GLY A 209 3.37 -14.22 0.82
N TYR A 210 2.31 -14.43 1.60
CA TYR A 210 1.79 -15.74 1.97
C TYR A 210 0.27 -15.82 1.86
N HIS A 211 -0.24 -16.99 1.47
CA HIS A 211 -1.66 -17.34 1.53
C HIS A 211 -1.87 -18.80 1.94
N GLU A 212 -3.05 -19.12 2.44
CA GLU A 212 -3.42 -20.50 2.78
C GLU A 212 -3.98 -21.22 1.54
N ALA A 213 -3.50 -22.43 1.28
CA ALA A 213 -4.08 -23.36 0.31
C ALA A 213 -3.93 -24.79 0.82
N ASP A 214 -5.02 -25.58 0.76
CA ASP A 214 -5.03 -26.99 1.18
C ASP A 214 -4.48 -27.23 2.61
N GLY A 215 -4.78 -26.31 3.54
CA GLY A 215 -4.33 -26.35 4.93
C GLY A 215 -2.83 -26.08 5.12
N LYS A 216 -2.18 -25.52 4.10
CA LYS A 216 -0.76 -25.16 4.12
C LYS A 216 -0.58 -23.67 3.83
N VAL A 217 0.41 -23.10 4.51
CA VAL A 217 0.92 -21.77 4.21
C VAL A 217 1.77 -21.86 2.94
N MET A 218 1.33 -21.18 1.90
CA MET A 218 1.99 -21.13 0.61
C MET A 218 2.65 -19.77 0.38
N GLU A 219 3.93 -19.77 0.00
CA GLU A 219 4.69 -18.59 -0.43
C GLU A 219 4.64 -18.49 -1.96
N ASN A 220 3.90 -17.52 -2.50
CA ASN A 220 4.01 -17.13 -3.91
C ASN A 220 3.18 -15.88 -4.15
N THR A 221 3.71 -14.73 -3.77
CA THR A 221 2.82 -13.59 -3.70
C THR A 221 3.48 -12.29 -4.02
N TYR A 222 3.01 -11.75 -5.14
CA TYR A 222 3.13 -10.35 -5.46
C TYR A 222 2.04 -9.60 -4.70
N GLY A 223 2.32 -8.36 -4.35
CA GLY A 223 1.35 -7.47 -3.74
C GLY A 223 1.03 -6.30 -4.66
N PHE A 224 -0.20 -5.84 -4.59
CA PHE A 224 -0.57 -4.49 -5.03
C PHE A 224 -1.07 -3.75 -3.80
N ALA A 225 -0.57 -2.53 -3.57
CA ALA A 225 -0.99 -1.74 -2.43
C ALA A 225 -1.05 -0.25 -2.76
N PHE A 226 -1.95 0.45 -2.07
CA PHE A 226 -2.14 1.88 -2.20
C PHE A 226 -2.76 2.47 -0.93
N LEU A 227 -2.59 3.76 -0.73
CA LEU A 227 -3.37 4.50 0.27
C LEU A 227 -4.55 5.20 -0.39
N LYS A 228 -5.67 5.25 0.32
CA LYS A 228 -6.85 6.04 -0.02
C LYS A 228 -7.29 6.87 1.17
N PHE A 229 -7.52 8.16 0.97
CA PHE A 229 -8.14 9.00 1.98
C PHE A 229 -9.66 8.76 1.98
N ASN A 230 -10.22 8.57 3.16
CA ASN A 230 -11.65 8.49 3.41
C ASN A 230 -12.12 9.86 3.96
N PRO A 231 -12.84 10.68 3.16
CA PRO A 231 -13.30 11.99 3.60
C PRO A 231 -14.29 11.96 4.77
N GLU A 232 -15.14 10.94 4.84
CA GLU A 232 -16.17 10.80 5.87
C GLU A 232 -15.53 10.53 7.24
N LYS A 233 -14.54 9.62 7.26
CA LYS A 233 -13.80 9.27 8.47
C LYS A 233 -12.61 10.20 8.74
N LYS A 234 -12.31 11.11 7.80
CA LYS A 234 -11.13 11.99 7.82
C LYS A 234 -9.83 11.22 8.04
N GLN A 235 -9.65 10.12 7.31
CA GLN A 235 -8.56 9.19 7.60
C GLN A 235 -8.04 8.46 6.38
N TRP A 236 -6.73 8.24 6.33
CA TRP A 236 -6.09 7.39 5.33
C TRP A 236 -6.31 5.89 5.61
N GLN A 237 -6.44 5.09 4.56
CA GLN A 237 -6.61 3.66 4.63
C GLN A 237 -5.59 2.99 3.70
N LEU A 238 -4.85 2.02 4.21
CA LEU A 238 -3.94 1.17 3.44
C LEU A 238 -4.72 -0.03 2.90
N HIS A 239 -4.78 -0.14 1.59
CA HIS A 239 -5.42 -1.23 0.87
C HIS A 239 -4.35 -2.10 0.21
N TYR A 240 -4.48 -3.42 0.29
CA TYR A 240 -3.57 -4.30 -0.44
C TYR A 240 -4.15 -5.64 -0.83
N GLN A 241 -3.72 -6.13 -2.01
CA GLN A 241 -4.02 -7.44 -2.55
C GLN A 241 -2.83 -8.38 -2.35
N LYS A 242 -3.15 -9.65 -2.13
CA LYS A 242 -2.27 -10.79 -2.30
C LYS A 242 -2.57 -11.41 -3.65
N ILE A 243 -1.59 -11.49 -4.54
CA ILE A 243 -1.77 -12.00 -5.90
C ILE A 243 -0.93 -13.25 -6.08
N ALA A 244 -1.61 -14.40 -6.18
CA ALA A 244 -0.98 -15.67 -6.52
C ALA A 244 -0.83 -15.77 -8.05
N ALA A 245 0.34 -16.24 -8.48
CA ALA A 245 0.68 -16.39 -9.91
C ALA A 245 0.38 -15.11 -10.72
N ALA A 246 0.89 -13.96 -10.23
CA ALA A 246 0.57 -12.66 -10.78
C ALA A 246 0.86 -12.60 -12.29
N PRO A 247 -0.04 -11.99 -13.07
CA PRO A 247 0.17 -11.82 -14.49
C PRO A 247 1.28 -10.81 -14.75
N ASN A 248 1.85 -10.87 -15.94
CA ASN A 248 2.81 -9.88 -16.42
C ASN A 248 2.35 -9.35 -17.77
N ILE A 249 2.41 -8.03 -17.96
CA ILE A 249 2.30 -7.40 -19.27
C ILE A 249 3.72 -7.13 -19.78
N ILE A 250 4.04 -7.69 -20.93
CA ILE A 250 5.33 -7.55 -21.61
C ILE A 250 5.37 -6.21 -22.34
N ASN A 251 4.34 -5.92 -23.13
CA ASN A 251 4.15 -4.67 -23.85
C ASN A 251 2.66 -4.47 -24.17
N ILE A 252 2.31 -3.25 -24.59
CA ILE A 252 0.99 -2.92 -25.14
C ILE A 252 1.16 -2.29 -26.52
N LYS A 253 0.20 -2.53 -27.40
CA LYS A 253 0.12 -1.93 -28.74
C LYS A 253 -1.25 -1.30 -28.92
N THR A 254 -1.26 -0.02 -29.28
CA THR A 254 -2.49 0.68 -29.66
C THR A 254 -2.61 0.64 -31.18
N LYS A 255 -3.66 0.01 -31.69
CA LYS A 255 -3.99 0.06 -33.11
C LYS A 255 -4.99 1.18 -33.33
N SER A 256 -4.55 2.23 -34.03
CA SER A 256 -5.47 3.28 -34.50
C SER A 256 -6.43 2.69 -35.52
N SER A 257 -7.72 3.01 -35.40
CA SER A 257 -8.68 2.67 -36.43
C SER A 257 -8.68 3.76 -37.49
N TRP A 258 -8.61 3.38 -38.77
CA TRP A 258 -8.73 4.33 -39.89
C TRP A 258 -10.16 4.89 -40.04
N LEU A 259 -11.15 4.27 -39.37
CA LEU A 259 -12.56 4.67 -39.42
C LEU A 259 -12.82 5.69 -38.31
N PRO A 260 -13.44 6.85 -38.63
CA PRO A 260 -13.59 7.97 -37.69
C PRO A 260 -14.49 7.69 -36.47
N PHE A 261 -15.13 6.52 -36.38
CA PHE A 261 -16.05 6.15 -35.30
C PHE A 261 -15.61 4.94 -34.46
N ASN A 262 -14.53 4.25 -34.86
CA ASN A 262 -14.07 3.08 -34.11
C ASN A 262 -13.08 3.51 -33.02
N LYS A 263 -13.36 3.10 -31.78
CA LYS A 263 -12.41 3.28 -30.68
C LYS A 263 -11.11 2.52 -31.02
N PRO A 264 -9.93 3.11 -30.73
CA PRO A 264 -8.68 2.40 -30.91
C PRO A 264 -8.69 1.11 -30.07
N SER A 265 -8.22 0.01 -30.66
CA SER A 265 -8.06 -1.24 -29.91
C SER A 265 -6.70 -1.26 -29.25
N ILE A 266 -6.67 -1.78 -28.02
CA ILE A 266 -5.42 -1.99 -27.29
C ILE A 266 -5.22 -3.50 -27.20
N GLU A 267 -4.05 -3.95 -27.62
CA GLU A 267 -3.59 -5.33 -27.46
C GLU A 267 -2.48 -5.36 -26.42
N ALA A 268 -2.52 -6.34 -25.52
CA ALA A 268 -1.50 -6.56 -24.52
C ALA A 268 -0.85 -7.93 -24.74
N ASP A 269 0.47 -7.94 -24.91
CA ASP A 269 1.25 -9.18 -24.89
C ASP A 269 1.54 -9.52 -23.42
N THR A 270 1.11 -10.69 -22.95
CA THR A 270 1.07 -11.04 -21.52
C THR A 270 1.69 -12.40 -21.24
N PHE A 271 2.22 -12.59 -20.03
CA PHE A 271 2.40 -13.91 -19.43
C PHE A 271 1.33 -14.13 -18.36
N THR A 272 0.54 -15.19 -18.52
CA THR A 272 -0.53 -15.55 -17.58
C THR A 272 -0.49 -17.02 -17.23
N SER A 273 -0.82 -17.34 -15.99
CA SER A 273 -1.03 -18.72 -15.51
C SER A 273 -2.52 -18.94 -15.26
N LYS A 274 -2.98 -20.18 -15.45
CA LYS A 274 -4.36 -20.57 -15.09
C LYS A 274 -4.62 -20.49 -13.58
N ASP A 275 -3.57 -20.49 -12.76
CA ASP A 275 -3.67 -20.42 -11.30
C ASP A 275 -3.65 -18.96 -10.79
N MET A 276 -3.65 -17.98 -11.69
CA MET A 276 -3.69 -16.56 -11.36
C MET A 276 -4.96 -16.23 -10.57
N LYS A 277 -4.80 -15.61 -9.40
CA LYS A 277 -5.94 -15.14 -8.59
C LYS A 277 -5.51 -14.10 -7.56
N VAL A 278 -6.49 -13.32 -7.10
CA VAL A 278 -6.40 -12.63 -5.81
C VAL A 278 -6.58 -13.68 -4.71
N SER A 279 -5.52 -13.96 -3.95
CA SER A 279 -5.56 -14.93 -2.85
C SER A 279 -5.97 -14.28 -1.52
N GLY A 280 -6.05 -12.95 -1.47
CA GLY A 280 -6.57 -12.21 -0.34
C GLY A 280 -6.55 -10.71 -0.57
N TYR A 281 -7.39 -9.99 0.16
CA TYR A 281 -7.43 -8.54 0.18
C TYR A 281 -7.58 -8.08 1.62
N ASN A 282 -6.90 -7.00 1.98
CA ASN A 282 -6.95 -6.42 3.31
C ASN A 282 -7.00 -4.90 3.23
N ARG A 283 -7.61 -4.31 4.26
CA ARG A 283 -7.65 -2.88 4.51
C ARG A 283 -7.21 -2.62 5.95
N LYS A 284 -6.26 -1.70 6.15
CA LYS A 284 -5.82 -1.22 7.46
C LYS A 284 -6.09 0.28 7.56
N ASP A 285 -6.84 0.71 8.57
CA ASP A 285 -7.00 2.14 8.84
C ASP A 285 -5.68 2.71 9.40
N VAL A 286 -5.29 3.89 8.92
CA VAL A 286 -4.07 4.59 9.37
C VAL A 286 -4.43 5.37 10.64
N ASN A 287 -4.38 4.68 11.77
CA ASN A 287 -4.76 5.23 13.09
C ASN A 287 -3.53 5.59 13.93
N ASP A 288 -3.56 6.76 14.56
CA ASP A 288 -2.55 7.20 15.54
C ASP A 288 -2.80 6.62 16.96
N ASN A 289 -3.66 5.61 17.10
CA ASN A 289 -4.14 5.13 18.39
C ASN A 289 -3.09 4.41 19.27
N HIS A 290 -1.80 4.47 18.92
CA HIS A 290 -0.73 3.90 19.75
C HIS A 290 -0.45 4.70 21.03
N SER A 291 -0.96 5.92 21.16
CA SER A 291 -0.78 6.74 22.38
C SER A 291 -1.83 6.47 23.47
N ILE A 292 -2.90 5.72 23.18
CA ILE A 292 -4.05 5.54 24.10
C ILE A 292 -3.97 4.28 25.00
N PRO A 293 -3.24 3.19 24.70
CA PRO A 293 -3.17 2.06 25.64
C PRO A 293 -2.26 2.35 26.84
N VAL A 294 -1.05 2.86 26.62
CA VAL A 294 -0.01 2.89 27.66
C VAL A 294 -0.24 4.03 28.66
N ILE A 295 -0.51 5.24 28.18
CA ILE A 295 -0.75 6.40 29.08
C ILE A 295 -2.01 6.16 29.91
N PHE A 296 -3.07 5.59 29.31
CA PHE A 296 -4.28 5.25 30.06
C PHE A 296 -4.05 4.09 31.04
N GLN A 297 -3.26 3.08 30.68
CA GLN A 297 -2.89 1.99 31.60
C GLN A 297 -2.05 2.51 32.78
N VAL A 298 -1.06 3.36 32.53
CA VAL A 298 -0.21 3.95 33.58
C VAL A 298 -1.02 4.92 34.45
N ALA A 299 -1.86 5.76 33.86
CA ALA A 299 -2.75 6.66 34.61
C ALA A 299 -3.78 5.89 35.44
N SER A 300 -4.37 4.81 34.90
CA SER A 300 -5.30 3.94 35.63
C SER A 300 -4.60 3.21 36.78
N LEU A 301 -3.38 2.71 36.56
CA LEU A 301 -2.57 2.06 37.59
C LEU A 301 -2.17 3.04 38.70
N LEU A 302 -1.71 4.24 38.34
CA LEU A 302 -1.35 5.29 39.29
C LEU A 302 -2.56 5.75 40.11
N ALA A 303 -3.73 5.90 39.47
CA ALA A 303 -4.97 6.26 40.15
C ALA A 303 -5.44 5.16 41.11
N ALA A 304 -5.36 3.88 40.72
CA ALA A 304 -5.70 2.75 41.58
C ALA A 304 -4.79 2.67 42.82
N LEU A 305 -3.50 2.98 42.68
CA LEU A 305 -2.54 2.97 43.80
C LEU A 305 -2.68 4.18 44.73
N THR A 306 -3.03 5.35 44.19
CA THR A 306 -3.15 6.58 44.97
C THR A 306 -4.51 6.76 45.62
N HIS A 307 -5.57 6.21 45.01
CA HIS A 307 -6.94 6.33 45.48
C HIS A 307 -7.72 5.03 45.24
N PRO A 308 -7.63 4.03 46.15
CA PRO A 308 -8.23 2.70 45.98
C PRO A 308 -9.78 2.66 45.91
N GLY A 309 -10.46 3.81 45.80
CA GLY A 309 -11.90 3.93 45.55
C GLY A 309 -12.29 4.75 44.31
N HIS A 310 -11.33 5.22 43.49
CA HIS A 310 -11.63 6.01 42.28
C HIS A 310 -11.56 5.16 41.00
N ILE A 311 -12.57 5.30 40.15
CA ILE A 311 -12.61 4.72 38.79
C ILE A 311 -12.13 5.79 37.81
N VAL A 312 -11.07 5.51 37.06
CA VAL A 312 -10.62 6.38 35.98
C VAL A 312 -11.45 6.09 34.74
N ILE A 313 -12.20 7.08 34.27
CA ILE A 313 -12.97 7.02 33.02
C ILE A 313 -12.27 7.92 32.00
N TYR A 314 -11.85 7.35 30.88
CA TYR A 314 -11.37 8.12 29.73
C TYR A 314 -12.49 8.30 28.73
N THR A 315 -12.84 9.56 28.49
CA THR A 315 -13.75 9.98 27.43
C THR A 315 -12.94 10.72 26.36
N PRO A 316 -12.47 10.03 25.30
CA PRO A 316 -12.10 10.76 24.09
C PRO A 316 -13.39 11.37 23.53
N GLY A 317 -13.31 12.59 23.01
CA GLY A 317 -14.46 13.47 22.71
C GLY A 317 -15.58 12.91 21.83
N ASP A 318 -15.45 11.70 21.28
CA ASP A 318 -16.45 11.05 20.40
C ASP A 318 -16.59 9.53 20.62
N SER A 319 -16.47 8.99 21.84
CA SER A 319 -16.64 7.53 22.06
C SER A 319 -17.50 7.16 23.27
N LEU A 320 -18.43 6.23 23.05
CA LEU A 320 -19.27 5.62 24.09
C LEU A 320 -18.40 5.00 25.20
N PRO A 321 -18.83 5.09 26.47
CA PRO A 321 -18.02 4.67 27.62
C PRO A 321 -17.77 3.16 27.62
N CYS A 322 -16.51 2.75 27.45
CA CYS A 322 -16.07 1.38 27.70
C CYS A 322 -15.78 1.19 29.19
N ARG A 323 -16.59 0.36 29.86
CA ARG A 323 -16.37 -0.07 31.26
C ARG A 323 -15.41 -1.26 31.26
N ARG A 324 -14.34 -1.19 32.06
CA ARG A 324 -13.50 -2.36 32.36
C ARG A 324 -13.74 -2.74 33.82
N ASP A 325 -14.03 -4.02 34.07
CA ASP A 325 -14.23 -4.53 35.43
C ASP A 325 -12.93 -4.47 36.24
N ALA A 326 -13.09 -4.17 37.52
CA ALA A 326 -11.98 -4.04 38.47
C ALA A 326 -11.33 -5.42 38.72
N SER A 327 -10.00 -5.47 38.57
CA SER A 327 -9.16 -6.54 39.12
C SER A 327 -8.63 -6.10 40.47
#